data_AF-A0A972GS57-F1
#
_entry.id   AF-A0A972GS57-F1
#
_cell.length_a   1.000
_cell.length_b   1.000
_cell.length_c   1.000
_cell.angle_alpha   90.00
_cell.angle_beta   90.00
_cell.angle_gamma   90.00
#
_symmetry.space_group_name_H-M   'P 1'
#
loop_
_entity.id
_entity.type
_entity.pdbx_description
1 polymer ?
#
loop_
_entity_poly.entity_id
_entity_poly.type
_entity_poly.pdbx_seq_one_letter_code
_entity_poly.pdbx_strand_id
1 'polypeptide(L)'
;MGATSASPAHRRWSSGVIIVLLVSLVGVVFVHSPSVYGVDDYQSVLDRSAESVHDFEVGENDFRISDMGPDEVWPYSAYWSSVVYNSTNHEYLVVWTGDNGESPNINQDIYGQRIDAATGAEIGEDDFRISHKVPDGGVGYSFLYHDVVYNSDLNEYLVVWSGGSFDDSTRFTNKGVFGQRLDGETGAEVGIDDFRIDQTLDNTGSYPFSPVITYNNRNNEYIVVWSGAYEGPGNSLFSRRLAINGSPIGEDNSVIKRGVLSGSYEYNVAYNPIENEYLVVWSDSRNIQGRLRGEIFGQRLDGLTGTLVGVTAFRVSDQVSDFQKLDAGRPSIAYNSRDNEYLVTWMTYFDDRPDNNQVSVLGQRLDGTNGTEIGNNDFSVGGDIYSISNTAIIYQDNDNTYFVTWSGFDQSRDLLLYGQQVNAIGQEFGVDDFLIGNGSGFFAIAYNNVGREYLVTWTNSILIGEDDYENDIFGQRLAFHDDITPIPTTPPACDPERDVWGKIRGLGWVEIGNRSQTCTYPVGGAIYIIPSGNINDPDIDSQVWYDDTTSALGPGERITVRVAIPACVVVQQDAFWGEPLRSLDGQRYGERLLAAARYHTGGTCDPTPSVRH
;
A
#
# COMPACT_ATOMS: atom_id res chain seq x y z
N MET A 1 -99.17 9.33 3.19
CA MET A 1 -99.05 10.64 3.85
C MET A 1 -98.06 10.50 5.01
N GLY A 2 -97.06 11.37 5.09
CA GLY A 2 -96.23 11.59 6.30
C GLY A 2 -94.89 10.84 6.39
N ALA A 3 -93.79 11.60 6.19
CA ALA A 3 -92.66 11.83 7.12
C ALA A 3 -92.35 10.77 8.21
N THR A 4 -91.12 10.41 8.62
CA THR A 4 -89.82 11.12 8.70
C THR A 4 -88.73 10.15 9.22
N SER A 5 -87.48 10.40 8.84
CA SER A 5 -86.17 10.18 9.51
C SER A 5 -85.97 9.13 10.64
N ALA A 6 -84.91 8.30 10.55
CA ALA A 6 -83.61 8.50 11.23
C ALA A 6 -82.78 7.21 11.47
N SER A 7 -81.45 7.38 11.29
CA SER A 7 -80.30 6.65 11.86
C SER A 7 -79.83 5.32 11.24
N PRO A 8 -78.50 5.14 11.03
CA PRO A 8 -77.89 3.88 10.61
C PRO A 8 -77.04 3.25 11.74
N ALA A 9 -77.01 1.91 11.79
CA ALA A 9 -75.94 1.18 12.48
C ALA A 9 -75.71 -0.19 11.81
N HIS A 10 -74.43 -0.46 11.59
CA HIS A 10 -73.84 -1.63 10.95
C HIS A 10 -74.26 -2.99 11.51
N ARG A 11 -74.41 -4.00 10.63
CA ARG A 11 -73.68 -5.28 10.73
C ARG A 11 -73.83 -6.14 9.47
N ARG A 12 -72.65 -6.58 8.98
CA ARG A 12 -72.27 -7.83 8.29
C ARG A 12 -73.20 -8.39 7.21
N TRP A 13 -72.68 -8.56 5.99
CA TRP A 13 -72.78 -9.80 5.22
C TRP A 13 -71.50 -10.07 4.43
N SER A 14 -71.21 -11.35 4.34
CA SER A 14 -70.08 -12.03 3.73
C SER A 14 -70.22 -12.22 2.22
N SER A 15 -69.08 -12.49 1.59
CA SER A 15 -68.90 -13.31 0.37
C SER A 15 -69.18 -12.64 -0.98
N GLY A 16 -68.12 -12.13 -1.59
CA GLY A 16 -67.98 -11.94 -3.03
C GLY A 16 -66.53 -12.18 -3.42
N VAL A 17 -66.27 -13.30 -4.11
CA VAL A 17 -64.97 -13.62 -4.70
C VAL A 17 -64.71 -12.59 -5.80
N ILE A 18 -63.67 -11.77 -5.64
CA ILE A 18 -63.10 -10.96 -6.70
C ILE A 18 -61.67 -11.47 -6.91
N ILE A 19 -61.42 -12.02 -8.09
CA ILE A 19 -60.07 -12.26 -8.60
C ILE A 19 -59.45 -10.90 -8.84
N VAL A 20 -58.60 -10.45 -7.92
CA VAL A 20 -57.71 -9.30 -8.13
C VAL A 20 -56.36 -9.86 -8.55
N LEU A 21 -55.95 -9.55 -9.79
CA LEU A 21 -54.57 -9.62 -10.23
C LEU A 21 -53.73 -8.75 -9.30
N LEU A 22 -53.02 -9.38 -8.36
CA LEU A 22 -51.92 -8.75 -7.64
C LEU A 22 -50.74 -8.65 -8.60
N VAL A 23 -50.63 -7.49 -9.24
CA VAL A 23 -49.32 -7.00 -9.69
C VAL A 23 -48.56 -6.70 -8.41
N SER A 24 -47.65 -7.60 -8.05
CA SER A 24 -46.66 -7.37 -7.01
C SER A 24 -45.73 -6.25 -7.48
N LEU A 25 -46.10 -5.00 -7.19
CA LEU A 25 -45.11 -3.94 -7.03
C LEU A 25 -44.32 -4.28 -5.77
N VAL A 26 -43.26 -5.07 -5.93
CA VAL A 26 -42.14 -5.04 -5.00
C VAL A 26 -41.50 -3.67 -5.23
N GLY A 27 -41.98 -2.68 -4.46
CA GLY A 27 -41.20 -1.48 -4.22
C GLY A 27 -39.95 -1.92 -3.50
N VAL A 28 -38.87 -2.13 -4.26
CA VAL A 28 -37.52 -2.19 -3.71
C VAL A 28 -37.29 -0.82 -3.09
N VAL A 29 -37.54 -0.72 -1.78
CA VAL A 29 -37.00 0.38 -1.00
C VAL A 29 -35.51 0.11 -0.96
N PHE A 30 -34.75 0.80 -1.82
CA PHE A 30 -33.31 0.95 -1.66
C PHE A 30 -33.09 1.73 -0.35
N VAL A 31 -33.02 1.00 0.77
CA VAL A 31 -32.34 1.52 1.94
C VAL A 31 -30.88 1.54 1.54
N HIS A 32 -30.37 2.73 1.23
CA HIS A 32 -28.94 2.96 1.10
C HIS A 32 -28.33 2.67 2.46
N SER A 33 -27.71 1.50 2.58
CA SER A 33 -26.74 1.25 3.63
C SER A 33 -25.52 2.12 3.32
N PRO A 34 -25.07 3.00 4.22
CA PRO A 34 -23.73 3.56 4.13
C PRO A 34 -22.80 2.47 4.62
N SER A 35 -22.45 1.55 3.73
CA SER A 35 -21.46 0.51 4.00
C SER A 35 -20.58 0.45 2.78
N VAL A 36 -19.27 0.57 3.01
CA VAL A 36 -18.21 0.92 2.06
C VAL A 36 -17.92 2.43 2.08
N TYR A 37 -17.23 2.92 3.12
CA TYR A 37 -16.14 3.87 2.90
C TYR A 37 -15.01 3.09 2.22
N GLY A 38 -15.25 2.75 0.96
CA GLY A 38 -14.30 2.14 0.07
C GLY A 38 -14.40 2.90 -1.22
N VAL A 39 -13.27 3.41 -1.66
CA VAL A 39 -13.02 4.04 -2.96
C VAL A 39 -13.67 5.43 -3.15
N ASP A 40 -14.91 5.70 -2.70
CA ASP A 40 -15.53 7.02 -2.89
C ASP A 40 -14.99 8.12 -1.95
N ASP A 41 -14.18 7.76 -0.95
CA ASP A 41 -13.48 8.70 -0.06
C ASP A 41 -11.96 8.75 -0.32
N TYR A 42 -11.45 7.96 -1.29
CA TYR A 42 -10.02 7.98 -1.64
C TYR A 42 -9.66 9.26 -2.40
N GLN A 43 -10.45 9.59 -3.42
CA GLN A 43 -10.26 10.83 -4.19
C GLN A 43 -10.48 12.06 -3.31
N SER A 44 -11.47 12.03 -2.40
CA SER A 44 -11.74 13.15 -1.50
C SER A 44 -10.65 13.34 -0.42
N VAL A 45 -9.96 12.28 0.00
CA VAL A 45 -8.82 12.34 0.93
C VAL A 45 -7.60 12.91 0.21
N LEU A 46 -7.32 12.43 -1.01
CA LEU A 46 -6.26 12.97 -1.88
C LEU A 46 -6.51 14.44 -2.26
N ASP A 47 -7.71 14.77 -2.72
CA ASP A 47 -8.15 16.14 -3.08
C ASP A 47 -8.06 17.12 -1.91
N ARG A 48 -8.22 16.65 -0.66
CA ARG A 48 -8.11 17.50 0.53
C ARG A 48 -6.68 17.62 1.06
N SER A 49 -5.83 16.61 0.91
CA SER A 49 -4.39 16.73 1.19
C SER A 49 -3.67 17.62 0.17
N ALA A 50 -4.17 17.69 -1.07
CA ALA A 50 -3.58 18.46 -2.16
C ALA A 50 -3.73 19.98 -2.01
N GLU A 51 -4.81 20.45 -1.39
CA GLU A 51 -5.10 21.87 -1.21
C GLU A 51 -4.20 22.53 -0.13
N SER A 52 -3.49 21.71 0.66
CA SER A 52 -2.54 22.13 1.70
C SER A 52 -1.14 22.31 1.11
N VAL A 53 -0.85 23.49 0.55
CA VAL A 53 0.48 23.85 0.06
C VAL A 53 1.42 24.08 1.25
N HIS A 54 2.11 23.05 1.75
CA HIS A 54 3.24 23.24 2.66
C HIS A 54 4.27 22.09 2.52
N ASP A 55 5.54 22.47 2.35
CA ASP A 55 6.78 21.65 2.46
C ASP A 55 6.53 20.34 3.21
N PHE A 56 6.55 19.22 2.48
CA PHE A 56 6.02 17.92 2.95
C PHE A 56 7.05 17.03 3.66
N GLU A 57 8.27 17.51 3.88
CA GLU A 57 9.23 16.90 4.80
C GLU A 57 8.98 17.44 6.22
N VAL A 58 8.69 16.56 7.18
CA VAL A 58 8.61 16.99 8.59
C VAL A 58 10.01 17.03 9.18
N GLY A 59 10.73 18.11 8.89
CA GLY A 59 12.11 18.33 9.36
C GLY A 59 13.16 17.56 8.56
N GLU A 60 14.43 17.65 8.95
CA GLU A 60 15.57 17.06 8.21
C GLU A 60 15.68 15.52 8.33
N ASN A 61 14.63 14.81 8.77
CA ASN A 61 14.76 13.44 9.32
C ASN A 61 14.00 12.36 8.56
N ASP A 62 13.09 12.71 7.65
CA ASP A 62 12.45 11.77 6.73
C ASP A 62 13.26 11.67 5.42
N PHE A 63 13.04 10.58 4.68
CA PHE A 63 13.72 10.34 3.41
C PHE A 63 12.79 9.59 2.46
N ARG A 64 12.85 9.95 1.18
CA ARG A 64 12.21 9.17 0.11
C ARG A 64 12.93 7.81 0.00
N ILE A 65 12.16 6.75 -0.21
CA ILE A 65 12.62 5.36 -0.36
C ILE A 65 12.34 4.84 -1.77
N SER A 66 11.23 5.26 -2.40
CA SER A 66 10.89 4.80 -3.75
C SER A 66 11.29 5.83 -4.81
N ASP A 67 11.87 5.39 -5.90
CA ASP A 67 12.26 6.14 -7.08
C ASP A 67 11.69 5.47 -8.36
N MET A 68 10.36 5.54 -8.53
CA MET A 68 9.68 4.85 -9.64
C MET A 68 9.98 5.41 -11.04
N GLY A 69 10.54 6.61 -11.14
CA GLY A 69 10.89 7.29 -12.39
C GLY A 69 10.93 8.81 -12.19
N PRO A 70 10.99 9.63 -13.26
CA PRO A 70 11.13 11.08 -13.17
C PRO A 70 10.04 11.79 -12.36
N ASP A 71 10.44 12.78 -11.55
CA ASP A 71 9.49 13.55 -10.73
C ASP A 71 8.48 14.33 -11.59
N GLU A 72 7.26 14.39 -11.08
CA GLU A 72 6.09 15.05 -11.64
C GLU A 72 5.83 14.61 -13.07
N VAL A 73 5.95 13.30 -13.31
CA VAL A 73 5.61 12.68 -14.58
C VAL A 73 4.66 11.52 -14.32
N TRP A 74 3.48 11.59 -14.91
CA TRP A 74 2.60 10.44 -14.96
C TRP A 74 3.16 9.39 -15.94
N PRO A 75 3.12 8.08 -15.64
CA PRO A 75 2.39 7.42 -14.55
C PRO A 75 3.23 7.03 -13.31
N TYR A 76 4.45 7.53 -13.16
CA TYR A 76 5.36 7.09 -12.11
C TYR A 76 4.78 7.35 -10.71
N SER A 77 4.60 6.29 -9.92
CA SER A 77 4.03 6.41 -8.56
C SER A 77 4.21 5.12 -7.75
N ALA A 78 4.36 5.27 -6.43
CA ALA A 78 4.44 4.22 -5.44
C ALA A 78 3.38 4.38 -4.35
N TYR A 79 2.75 3.27 -3.96
CA TYR A 79 1.61 3.22 -3.05
C TYR A 79 1.76 2.07 -2.05
N TRP A 80 1.32 2.32 -0.82
CA TRP A 80 1.16 1.31 0.24
C TRP A 80 2.42 0.51 0.49
N SER A 81 3.22 0.91 1.47
CA SER A 81 4.40 0.13 1.85
C SER A 81 4.08 -0.93 2.90
N SER A 82 4.87 -1.99 2.89
CA SER A 82 5.03 -2.97 3.96
C SER A 82 6.52 -3.07 4.28
N VAL A 83 6.88 -3.26 5.54
CA VAL A 83 8.29 -3.25 5.97
C VAL A 83 8.56 -4.35 6.98
N VAL A 84 9.71 -5.00 6.86
CA VAL A 84 10.20 -6.01 7.82
C VAL A 84 11.68 -5.84 8.10
N TYR A 85 12.09 -6.20 9.32
CA TYR A 85 13.49 -6.22 9.73
C TYR A 85 14.12 -7.60 9.49
N ASN A 86 15.22 -7.62 8.74
CA ASN A 86 16.11 -8.76 8.62
C ASN A 86 17.18 -8.71 9.71
N SER A 87 17.00 -9.56 10.72
CA SER A 87 17.88 -9.64 11.87
C SER A 87 19.24 -10.32 11.60
N THR A 88 19.40 -11.00 10.47
CA THR A 88 20.67 -11.63 10.07
C THR A 88 21.59 -10.62 9.40
N ASN A 89 21.05 -9.79 8.51
CA ASN A 89 21.82 -8.81 7.74
C ASN A 89 21.77 -7.39 8.32
N HIS A 90 20.95 -7.17 9.35
CA HIS A 90 20.76 -5.86 10.00
C HIS A 90 20.26 -4.77 9.04
N GLU A 91 19.24 -5.13 8.27
CA GLU A 91 18.61 -4.27 7.27
C GLU A 91 17.10 -4.40 7.34
N TYR A 92 16.39 -3.48 6.70
CA TYR A 92 14.96 -3.59 6.43
C TYR A 92 14.74 -3.96 4.96
N LEU A 93 13.68 -4.70 4.68
CA LEU A 93 13.09 -4.76 3.34
C LEU A 93 11.80 -3.95 3.38
N VAL A 94 11.71 -2.93 2.51
CA VAL A 94 10.50 -2.16 2.25
C VAL A 94 9.95 -2.62 0.91
N VAL A 95 8.67 -2.96 0.84
CA VAL A 95 7.98 -3.34 -0.40
C VAL A 95 6.76 -2.47 -0.62
N TRP A 96 6.43 -2.16 -1.87
CA TRP A 96 5.29 -1.32 -2.22
C TRP A 96 4.70 -1.69 -3.57
N THR A 97 3.54 -1.13 -3.87
CA THR A 97 2.92 -1.21 -5.19
C THR A 97 3.37 -0.01 -6.02
N GLY A 98 4.01 -0.23 -7.16
CA GLY A 98 4.59 0.84 -7.98
C GLY A 98 4.24 0.74 -9.47
N ASP A 99 4.28 1.88 -10.18
CA ASP A 99 4.25 1.97 -11.65
C ASP A 99 5.53 2.68 -12.11
N ASN A 100 6.32 2.03 -12.96
CA ASN A 100 7.60 2.52 -13.47
C ASN A 100 7.50 3.08 -14.91
N GLY A 101 6.29 3.36 -15.42
CA GLY A 101 6.08 3.97 -16.72
C GLY A 101 6.45 3.11 -17.94
N GLU A 102 6.84 1.85 -17.76
CA GLU A 102 7.22 0.96 -18.87
C GLU A 102 6.02 0.52 -19.72
N SER A 103 4.80 0.62 -19.19
CA SER A 103 3.57 0.26 -19.88
C SER A 103 2.71 1.50 -20.19
N PRO A 104 2.18 1.64 -21.43
CA PRO A 104 1.26 2.73 -21.78
C PRO A 104 -0.10 2.64 -21.08
N ASN A 105 -0.37 1.54 -20.37
CA ASN A 105 -1.50 1.39 -19.48
C ASN A 105 -0.98 1.24 -18.06
N ILE A 106 -1.65 1.86 -17.07
CA ILE A 106 -1.30 1.78 -15.64
C ILE A 106 -1.03 0.32 -15.29
N ASN A 107 0.23 -0.03 -15.07
CA ASN A 107 0.64 -1.37 -14.68
C ASN A 107 1.32 -1.24 -13.33
N GLN A 108 0.59 -1.66 -12.30
CA GLN A 108 1.10 -1.69 -10.95
C GLN A 108 1.74 -3.05 -10.70
N ASP A 109 2.98 -3.05 -10.26
CA ASP A 109 3.73 -4.23 -9.82
C ASP A 109 4.18 -4.05 -8.37
N ILE A 110 4.62 -5.12 -7.73
CA ILE A 110 5.29 -5.04 -6.44
C ILE A 110 6.76 -4.73 -6.69
N TYR A 111 7.26 -3.71 -6.00
CA TYR A 111 8.66 -3.33 -5.95
C TYR A 111 9.16 -3.42 -4.52
N GLY A 112 10.48 -3.43 -4.36
CA GLY A 112 11.09 -3.29 -3.05
C GLY A 112 12.46 -2.67 -3.08
N GLN A 113 12.87 -2.23 -1.90
CA GLN A 113 14.17 -1.66 -1.62
C GLN A 113 14.65 -2.13 -0.26
N ARG A 114 15.92 -2.54 -0.20
CA ARG A 114 16.59 -2.91 1.05
C ARG A 114 17.24 -1.68 1.65
N ILE A 115 17.14 -1.52 2.96
CA ILE A 115 17.58 -0.33 3.71
C ILE A 115 18.49 -0.76 4.85
N ASP A 116 19.72 -0.26 4.91
CA ASP A 116 20.63 -0.47 6.03
C ASP A 116 20.00 0.06 7.33
N ALA A 117 19.85 -0.80 8.33
CA ALA A 117 19.09 -0.43 9.51
C ALA A 117 19.79 0.61 10.40
N ALA A 118 21.12 0.75 10.28
CA ALA A 118 21.93 1.64 11.12
C ALA A 118 22.06 3.05 10.52
N THR A 119 22.02 3.16 9.19
CA THR A 119 22.25 4.41 8.46
C THR A 119 21.00 4.93 7.76
N GLY A 120 20.08 4.04 7.37
CA GLY A 120 18.94 4.37 6.51
C GLY A 120 19.29 4.42 5.02
N ALA A 121 20.54 4.08 4.65
CA ALA A 121 20.95 4.05 3.25
C ALA A 121 20.38 2.83 2.51
N GLU A 122 20.07 3.00 1.23
CA GLU A 122 19.65 1.91 0.36
C GLU A 122 20.79 0.91 0.09
N ILE A 123 20.43 -0.36 -0.06
CA ILE A 123 21.33 -1.47 -0.34
C ILE A 123 20.86 -2.18 -1.62
N GLY A 124 21.78 -2.37 -2.56
CA GLY A 124 21.53 -3.18 -3.76
C GLY A 124 21.10 -2.35 -4.96
N GLU A 125 20.35 -2.98 -5.87
CA GLU A 125 19.71 -2.29 -7.00
C GLU A 125 18.65 -1.31 -6.48
N ASP A 126 18.60 -0.14 -7.11
CA ASP A 126 17.59 0.88 -6.86
C ASP A 126 16.24 0.38 -7.38
N ASP A 127 15.27 0.23 -6.48
CA ASP A 127 13.91 -0.25 -6.73
C ASP A 127 13.81 -1.51 -7.61
N PHE A 128 14.03 -2.67 -7.01
CA PHE A 128 13.90 -3.93 -7.76
C PHE A 128 12.44 -4.39 -7.85
N ARG A 129 12.03 -4.81 -9.04
CA ARG A 129 10.71 -5.40 -9.29
C ARG A 129 10.63 -6.82 -8.72
N ILE A 130 9.53 -7.11 -8.03
CA ILE A 130 9.26 -8.39 -7.36
C ILE A 130 8.15 -9.19 -8.06
N SER A 131 7.16 -8.53 -8.67
CA SER A 131 6.10 -9.23 -9.41
C SER A 131 6.28 -9.12 -10.91
N HIS A 132 6.20 -10.24 -11.62
CA HIS A 132 6.46 -10.38 -13.06
C HIS A 132 5.28 -10.99 -13.86
N LYS A 133 4.17 -11.36 -13.20
CA LYS A 133 3.12 -12.24 -13.76
C LYS A 133 2.28 -11.67 -14.91
N VAL A 134 2.57 -10.47 -15.39
CA VAL A 134 2.01 -9.96 -16.63
C VAL A 134 3.10 -10.10 -17.70
N PRO A 135 2.98 -11.03 -18.68
CA PRO A 135 3.89 -11.05 -19.81
C PRO A 135 3.92 -9.67 -20.46
N ASP A 136 5.12 -9.13 -20.66
CA ASP A 136 5.38 -7.82 -21.26
C ASP A 136 4.35 -7.46 -22.34
N GLY A 137 3.45 -6.53 -22.02
CA GLY A 137 2.40 -6.04 -22.92
C GLY A 137 0.96 -6.48 -22.62
N GLY A 138 0.72 -7.28 -21.58
CA GLY A 138 -0.62 -7.45 -21.00
C GLY A 138 -1.05 -6.20 -20.21
N VAL A 139 -2.32 -5.82 -20.28
CA VAL A 139 -2.88 -4.85 -19.32
C VAL A 139 -3.07 -5.57 -17.99
N GLY A 140 -2.46 -5.08 -16.92
CA GLY A 140 -2.70 -5.53 -15.55
C GLY A 140 -3.20 -4.35 -14.73
N TYR A 141 -4.44 -4.44 -14.22
CA TYR A 141 -4.95 -3.50 -13.23
C TYR A 141 -5.19 -4.22 -11.91
N SER A 142 -5.09 -3.43 -10.83
CA SER A 142 -6.03 -3.35 -9.70
C SER A 142 -5.45 -3.81 -8.36
N PHE A 143 -5.08 -2.82 -7.54
CA PHE A 143 -4.93 -2.88 -6.08
C PHE A 143 -4.16 -4.11 -5.59
N LEU A 144 -2.84 -4.11 -5.81
CA LEU A 144 -1.96 -5.11 -5.21
C LEU A 144 -1.83 -4.83 -3.71
N TYR A 145 -2.79 -5.30 -2.91
CA TYR A 145 -2.53 -5.42 -1.47
C TYR A 145 -1.47 -6.48 -1.28
N HIS A 146 -0.43 -6.13 -0.54
CA HIS A 146 0.69 -7.02 -0.27
C HIS A 146 1.02 -7.04 1.23
N ASP A 147 1.80 -8.04 1.60
CA ASP A 147 2.41 -8.16 2.91
C ASP A 147 3.72 -8.94 2.78
N VAL A 148 4.64 -8.74 3.71
CA VAL A 148 5.97 -9.34 3.69
C VAL A 148 6.37 -9.84 5.07
N VAL A 149 7.04 -10.99 5.11
CA VAL A 149 7.65 -11.53 6.32
C VAL A 149 9.10 -11.93 6.10
N TYR A 150 9.92 -11.75 7.13
CA TYR A 150 11.28 -12.28 7.17
C TYR A 150 11.32 -13.64 7.87
N ASN A 151 11.96 -14.61 7.21
CA ASN A 151 12.26 -15.93 7.73
C ASN A 151 13.74 -16.00 8.13
N SER A 152 13.99 -15.98 9.44
CA SER A 152 15.33 -15.99 10.00
C SER A 152 16.08 -17.32 9.86
N ASP A 153 15.39 -18.43 9.56
CA ASP A 153 16.03 -19.75 9.47
C ASP A 153 16.70 -19.99 8.11
N LEU A 154 16.18 -19.36 7.04
CA LEU A 154 16.81 -19.41 5.71
C LEU A 154 17.48 -18.10 5.31
N ASN A 155 17.32 -17.02 6.09
CA ASN A 155 17.64 -15.66 5.65
C ASN A 155 16.95 -15.36 4.32
N GLU A 156 15.61 -15.43 4.31
CA GLU A 156 14.78 -15.18 3.14
C GLU A 156 13.57 -14.34 3.53
N TYR A 157 13.06 -13.57 2.57
CA TYR A 157 11.75 -12.91 2.67
C TYR A 157 10.71 -13.71 1.90
N LEU A 158 9.45 -13.64 2.33
CA LEU A 158 8.30 -14.04 1.51
C LEU A 158 7.35 -12.86 1.39
N VAL A 159 7.21 -12.36 0.17
CA VAL A 159 6.26 -11.31 -0.20
C VAL A 159 5.02 -11.98 -0.80
N VAL A 160 3.83 -11.57 -0.38
CA VAL A 160 2.55 -12.06 -0.92
C VAL A 160 1.70 -10.90 -1.38
N TRP A 161 0.90 -11.10 -2.43
CA TRP A 161 -0.01 -10.06 -2.93
C TRP A 161 -1.27 -10.63 -3.58
N SER A 162 -2.33 -9.82 -3.63
CA SER A 162 -3.49 -10.09 -4.47
C SER A 162 -3.26 -9.52 -5.86
N GLY A 163 -3.54 -10.29 -6.92
CA GLY A 163 -3.37 -9.81 -8.30
C GLY A 163 -4.25 -10.54 -9.31
N GLY A 164 -4.08 -10.21 -10.59
CA GLY A 164 -4.73 -10.87 -11.72
C GLY A 164 -4.25 -10.31 -13.05
N SER A 165 -4.77 -10.83 -14.16
CA SER A 165 -4.35 -10.46 -15.51
C SER A 165 -5.54 -10.25 -16.44
N PHE A 166 -5.46 -9.33 -17.40
CA PHE A 166 -6.51 -9.21 -18.41
C PHE A 166 -6.29 -10.18 -19.58
N ASP A 167 -7.34 -10.83 -20.07
CA ASP A 167 -7.34 -11.42 -21.41
C ASP A 167 -7.73 -10.36 -22.45
N ASP A 168 -6.89 -10.17 -23.47
CA ASP A 168 -7.12 -9.26 -24.61
C ASP A 168 -7.71 -7.89 -24.21
N SER A 169 -7.23 -7.29 -23.11
CA SER A 169 -7.65 -5.98 -22.57
C SER A 169 -9.13 -5.79 -22.17
N THR A 170 -9.96 -6.83 -22.15
CA THR A 170 -11.41 -6.66 -21.96
C THR A 170 -12.01 -7.37 -20.75
N ARG A 171 -11.33 -8.37 -20.19
CA ARG A 171 -11.83 -9.06 -19.00
C ARG A 171 -10.70 -9.37 -18.03
N PHE A 172 -10.92 -9.02 -16.76
CA PHE A 172 -9.99 -9.37 -15.69
C PHE A 172 -10.16 -10.85 -15.31
N THR A 173 -9.08 -11.61 -15.45
CA THR A 173 -9.00 -13.06 -15.27
C THR A 173 -7.85 -13.41 -14.33
N ASN A 174 -7.69 -14.70 -13.99
CA ASN A 174 -6.56 -15.20 -13.19
C ASN A 174 -6.38 -14.49 -11.84
N LYS A 175 -7.49 -14.07 -11.23
CA LYS A 175 -7.53 -13.37 -9.95
C LYS A 175 -7.06 -14.32 -8.88
N GLY A 176 -6.08 -13.94 -8.07
CA GLY A 176 -5.46 -14.84 -7.12
C GLY A 176 -4.65 -14.14 -6.03
N VAL A 177 -4.19 -14.95 -5.09
CA VAL A 177 -3.13 -14.61 -4.16
C VAL A 177 -1.85 -15.26 -4.68
N PHE A 178 -0.82 -14.46 -4.80
CA PHE A 178 0.50 -14.86 -5.30
C PHE A 178 1.55 -14.59 -4.22
N GLY A 179 2.72 -15.18 -4.40
CA GLY A 179 3.88 -14.83 -3.61
C GLY A 179 5.17 -15.07 -4.35
N GLN A 180 6.22 -14.43 -3.83
CA GLN A 180 7.59 -14.56 -4.28
C GLN A 180 8.51 -14.62 -3.07
N ARG A 181 9.43 -15.58 -3.08
CA ARG A 181 10.50 -15.67 -2.08
C ARG A 181 11.69 -14.86 -2.56
N LEU A 182 12.35 -14.17 -1.65
CA LEU A 182 13.53 -13.37 -1.95
C LEU A 182 14.68 -13.80 -1.04
N ASP A 183 15.88 -13.86 -1.59
CA ASP A 183 17.10 -14.09 -0.85
C ASP A 183 17.38 -12.90 0.07
N GLY A 184 17.65 -13.17 1.34
CA GLY A 184 17.79 -12.13 2.36
C GLY A 184 19.05 -11.28 2.22
N GLU A 185 20.09 -11.77 1.53
CA GLU A 185 21.37 -11.08 1.36
C GLU A 185 21.45 -10.26 0.07
N THR A 186 20.69 -10.64 -0.95
CA THR A 186 20.75 -10.02 -2.27
C THR A 186 19.44 -9.36 -2.68
N GLY A 187 18.29 -9.80 -2.15
CA GLY A 187 16.96 -9.43 -2.65
C GLY A 187 16.55 -10.22 -3.89
N ALA A 188 17.41 -11.09 -4.42
CA ALA A 188 17.13 -11.86 -5.63
C ALA A 188 16.01 -12.88 -5.42
N GLU A 189 15.22 -13.12 -6.46
CA GLU A 189 14.14 -14.10 -6.42
C GLU A 189 14.63 -15.53 -6.20
N VAL A 190 13.93 -16.26 -5.32
CA VAL A 190 14.19 -17.65 -5.01
C VAL A 190 12.99 -18.53 -5.38
N GLY A 191 13.21 -19.50 -6.26
CA GLY A 191 12.22 -20.53 -6.57
C GLY A 191 11.40 -20.22 -7.81
N ILE A 192 10.09 -20.51 -7.76
CA ILE A 192 9.18 -20.27 -8.88
C ILE A 192 8.75 -18.82 -8.83
N ASP A 193 9.00 -18.10 -9.92
CA ASP A 193 8.51 -16.75 -10.17
C ASP A 193 6.97 -16.71 -10.06
N ASP A 194 6.48 -15.83 -9.18
CA ASP A 194 5.07 -15.54 -8.93
C ASP A 194 4.16 -16.76 -8.72
N PHE A 195 4.53 -17.59 -7.74
CA PHE A 195 3.78 -18.79 -7.44
C PHE A 195 2.39 -18.46 -6.87
N ARG A 196 1.37 -19.18 -7.35
CA ARG A 196 -0.01 -19.02 -6.90
C ARG A 196 -0.24 -19.74 -5.56
N ILE A 197 -0.78 -19.02 -4.59
CA ILE A 197 -1.08 -19.50 -3.23
C ILE A 197 -2.52 -20.00 -3.12
N ASP A 198 -3.47 -19.25 -3.68
CA ASP A 198 -4.88 -19.61 -3.61
C ASP A 198 -5.28 -20.59 -4.74
N GLN A 199 -6.18 -21.53 -4.43
CA GLN A 199 -6.83 -22.34 -5.48
C GLN A 199 -8.29 -21.93 -5.71
N THR A 200 -8.60 -20.63 -5.69
CA THR A 200 -9.98 -20.20 -6.01
C THR A 200 -10.29 -20.47 -7.48
N LEU A 201 -11.52 -20.93 -7.76
CA LEU A 201 -11.98 -21.10 -9.14
C LEU A 201 -12.07 -19.72 -9.78
N ASP A 202 -11.41 -19.52 -10.92
CA ASP A 202 -11.36 -18.26 -11.70
C ASP A 202 -12.74 -17.68 -12.11
N ASN A 203 -13.85 -18.33 -11.72
CA ASN A 203 -15.22 -18.06 -12.16
C ASN A 203 -16.17 -17.57 -11.06
N THR A 204 -15.74 -17.39 -9.81
CA THR A 204 -16.64 -17.01 -8.69
C THR A 204 -17.02 -15.52 -8.65
N GLY A 205 -16.47 -14.70 -9.54
CA GLY A 205 -16.86 -13.29 -9.68
C GLY A 205 -16.38 -12.35 -8.57
N SER A 206 -15.79 -12.86 -7.49
CA SER A 206 -15.17 -12.05 -6.43
C SER A 206 -13.65 -12.25 -6.41
N TYR A 207 -12.94 -11.21 -5.96
CA TYR A 207 -11.49 -11.17 -5.92
C TYR A 207 -11.02 -11.62 -4.52
N PRO A 208 -9.93 -12.40 -4.42
CA PRO A 208 -9.21 -12.44 -3.16
C PRO A 208 -8.60 -11.06 -2.88
N PHE A 209 -8.74 -10.56 -1.66
CA PHE A 209 -8.24 -9.24 -1.25
C PHE A 209 -7.33 -9.37 -0.04
N SER A 210 -6.39 -8.41 0.07
CA SER A 210 -5.59 -8.10 1.27
C SER A 210 -4.95 -9.31 1.94
N PRO A 211 -4.08 -10.09 1.25
CA PRO A 211 -3.38 -11.18 1.90
C PRO A 211 -2.50 -10.63 3.03
N VAL A 212 -2.53 -11.29 4.17
CA VAL A 212 -1.60 -11.07 5.29
C VAL A 212 -0.87 -12.36 5.59
N ILE A 213 0.40 -12.28 5.99
CA ILE A 213 1.27 -13.44 6.17
C ILE A 213 1.98 -13.39 7.53
N THR A 214 2.21 -14.57 8.12
CA THR A 214 3.10 -14.69 9.29
C THR A 214 3.97 -15.94 9.20
N TYR A 215 5.17 -15.87 9.80
CA TYR A 215 6.15 -16.95 9.85
C TYR A 215 6.03 -17.78 11.14
N ASN A 216 5.91 -19.09 10.97
CA ASN A 216 5.96 -20.06 12.06
C ASN A 216 7.36 -20.70 12.12
N ASN A 217 8.20 -20.12 12.98
CA ASN A 217 9.58 -20.58 13.21
C ASN A 217 9.68 -21.93 13.94
N ARG A 218 8.59 -22.48 14.48
CA ARG A 218 8.61 -23.78 15.13
C ARG A 218 8.48 -24.93 14.14
N ASN A 219 7.74 -24.69 13.05
CA ASN A 219 7.47 -25.69 12.02
C ASN A 219 8.20 -25.38 10.70
N ASN A 220 8.87 -24.22 10.59
CA ASN A 220 9.45 -23.69 9.35
C ASN A 220 8.40 -23.64 8.24
N GLU A 221 7.33 -22.91 8.51
CA GLU A 221 6.19 -22.76 7.61
C GLU A 221 5.64 -21.34 7.69
N TYR A 222 4.79 -21.00 6.73
CA TYR A 222 4.05 -19.75 6.72
C TYR A 222 2.55 -20.04 6.76
N ILE A 223 1.77 -19.09 7.28
CA ILE A 223 0.33 -19.05 7.03
C ILE A 223 -0.02 -17.74 6.35
N VAL A 224 -0.77 -17.83 5.26
CA VAL A 224 -1.31 -16.70 4.51
C VAL A 224 -2.81 -16.66 4.73
N VAL A 225 -3.35 -15.51 5.12
CA VAL A 225 -4.78 -15.29 5.38
C VAL A 225 -5.28 -14.25 4.38
N TRP A 226 -6.44 -14.49 3.76
CA TRP A 226 -7.04 -13.54 2.84
C TRP A 226 -8.57 -13.61 2.89
N SER A 227 -9.23 -12.55 2.43
CA SER A 227 -10.67 -12.54 2.22
C SER A 227 -11.01 -12.83 0.75
N GLY A 228 -12.10 -13.54 0.49
CA GLY A 228 -12.57 -13.80 -0.88
C GLY A 228 -13.98 -14.40 -0.88
N ALA A 229 -14.64 -14.52 -2.04
CA ALA A 229 -15.95 -15.17 -2.06
C ALA A 229 -15.85 -16.69 -1.89
N TYR A 230 -16.79 -17.24 -1.13
CA TYR A 230 -17.13 -18.66 -1.09
C TYR A 230 -18.55 -18.84 -1.63
N GLU A 231 -18.95 -20.07 -2.00
CA GLU A 231 -20.32 -20.40 -2.41
C GLU A 231 -21.38 -19.79 -1.45
N GLY A 232 -22.01 -18.67 -1.82
CA GLY A 232 -22.98 -17.94 -0.99
C GLY A 232 -22.83 -16.41 -1.05
N PRO A 233 -23.71 -15.66 -0.36
CA PRO A 233 -23.59 -14.20 -0.25
C PRO A 233 -22.51 -13.81 0.77
N GLY A 234 -21.45 -13.14 0.31
CA GLY A 234 -20.45 -12.49 1.17
C GLY A 234 -19.02 -13.02 1.04
N ASN A 235 -18.06 -12.22 1.50
CA ASN A 235 -16.66 -12.64 1.59
C ASN A 235 -16.45 -13.54 2.81
N SER A 236 -15.60 -14.55 2.68
CA SER A 236 -15.14 -15.46 3.73
C SER A 236 -13.66 -15.22 3.98
N LEU A 237 -13.20 -15.53 5.20
CA LEU A 237 -11.77 -15.57 5.53
C LEU A 237 -11.23 -16.96 5.30
N PHE A 238 -10.16 -17.02 4.52
CA PHE A 238 -9.43 -18.23 4.20
C PHE A 238 -8.02 -18.18 4.75
N SER A 239 -7.41 -19.34 4.90
CA SER A 239 -5.98 -19.47 5.09
C SER A 239 -5.37 -20.58 4.25
N ARG A 240 -4.08 -20.45 3.98
CA ARG A 240 -3.25 -21.49 3.39
C ARG A 240 -1.94 -21.56 4.16
N ARG A 241 -1.58 -22.78 4.55
CA ARG A 241 -0.24 -23.06 5.06
C ARG A 241 0.70 -23.31 3.90
N LEU A 242 1.90 -22.77 4.00
CA LEU A 242 2.98 -22.96 3.04
C LEU A 242 4.18 -23.56 3.77
N ALA A 243 4.84 -24.53 3.16
CA ALA A 243 6.15 -24.98 3.59
C ALA A 243 7.17 -23.85 3.44
N ILE A 244 8.32 -23.99 4.08
CA ILE A 244 9.41 -22.99 4.01
C ILE A 244 9.82 -22.63 2.58
N ASN A 245 9.62 -23.53 1.61
CA ASN A 245 9.94 -23.30 0.21
C ASN A 245 8.81 -22.64 -0.60
N GLY A 246 7.72 -22.20 0.06
CA GLY A 246 6.53 -21.62 -0.56
C GLY A 246 5.49 -22.64 -1.08
N SER A 247 5.77 -23.94 -1.01
CA SER A 247 4.82 -24.96 -1.49
C SER A 247 3.64 -25.11 -0.54
N PRO A 248 2.40 -25.26 -1.04
CA PRO A 248 1.23 -25.41 -0.18
C PRO A 248 1.23 -26.70 0.65
N ILE A 249 0.72 -26.62 1.87
CA ILE A 249 0.55 -27.74 2.81
C ILE A 249 -0.93 -28.00 3.08
N GLY A 250 -1.33 -29.28 3.05
CA GLY A 250 -2.65 -29.74 3.47
C GLY A 250 -3.76 -29.54 2.43
N GLU A 251 -5.01 -29.59 2.89
CA GLU A 251 -6.20 -29.36 2.04
C GLU A 251 -6.27 -27.92 1.54
N ASP A 252 -6.89 -27.76 0.37
CA ASP A 252 -7.02 -26.47 -0.30
C ASP A 252 -7.85 -25.49 0.54
N ASN A 253 -7.28 -24.29 0.76
CA ASN A 253 -7.89 -23.12 1.41
C ASN A 253 -8.74 -23.47 2.65
N SER A 254 -8.13 -23.44 3.83
CA SER A 254 -8.87 -23.62 5.08
C SER A 254 -9.80 -22.43 5.35
N VAL A 255 -11.08 -22.69 5.60
CA VAL A 255 -12.05 -21.64 5.91
C VAL A 255 -11.96 -21.30 7.40
N ILE A 256 -11.53 -20.08 7.72
CA ILE A 256 -11.53 -19.55 9.08
C ILE A 256 -12.94 -19.10 9.46
N LYS A 257 -13.57 -18.34 8.57
CA LYS A 257 -14.89 -17.75 8.78
C LYS A 257 -15.66 -17.72 7.47
N ARG A 258 -16.89 -18.24 7.49
CA ARG A 258 -17.82 -18.09 6.35
C ARG A 258 -18.54 -16.76 6.44
N GLY A 259 -18.54 -16.04 5.32
CA GLY A 259 -19.40 -14.87 5.10
C GLY A 259 -20.86 -15.25 5.14
N VAL A 260 -21.68 -14.42 5.80
CA VAL A 260 -23.14 -14.58 5.86
C VAL A 260 -23.87 -13.38 5.26
N LEU A 261 -23.16 -12.26 5.05
CA LEU A 261 -23.63 -11.03 4.43
C LEU A 261 -22.52 -10.44 3.53
N SER A 262 -22.90 -9.59 2.58
CA SER A 262 -21.95 -8.82 1.78
C SER A 262 -21.22 -7.80 2.66
N GLY A 263 -20.07 -8.19 3.21
CA GLY A 263 -19.14 -7.33 3.92
C GLY A 263 -17.70 -7.69 3.58
N SER A 264 -16.82 -6.70 3.53
CA SER A 264 -15.38 -6.91 3.54
C SER A 264 -14.94 -7.10 5.00
N TYR A 265 -14.01 -8.00 5.24
CA TYR A 265 -13.39 -8.17 6.55
C TYR A 265 -12.09 -7.36 6.58
N GLU A 266 -11.87 -6.59 7.63
CA GLU A 266 -10.54 -6.10 7.98
C GLU A 266 -9.97 -7.09 9.00
N TYR A 267 -8.74 -7.56 8.81
CA TYR A 267 -8.18 -8.64 9.61
C TYR A 267 -6.66 -8.56 9.72
N ASN A 268 -6.14 -9.24 10.73
CA ASN A 268 -4.71 -9.41 10.94
C ASN A 268 -4.44 -10.77 11.63
N VAL A 269 -3.19 -11.23 11.63
CA VAL A 269 -2.79 -12.52 12.18
C VAL A 269 -1.46 -12.40 12.94
N ALA A 270 -1.39 -13.00 14.12
CA ALA A 270 -0.14 -13.17 14.87
C ALA A 270 0.13 -14.65 15.17
N TYR A 271 1.41 -15.03 15.17
CA TYR A 271 1.87 -16.36 15.57
C TYR A 271 2.34 -16.36 17.04
N ASN A 272 1.87 -17.34 17.81
CA ASN A 272 2.33 -17.66 19.15
C ASN A 272 3.21 -18.93 19.13
N PRO A 273 4.55 -18.80 19.28
CA PRO A 273 5.48 -19.93 19.32
C PRO A 273 5.35 -20.82 20.56
N ILE A 274 4.88 -20.29 21.71
CA ILE A 274 4.74 -21.05 22.96
C ILE A 274 3.68 -22.13 22.80
N GLU A 275 2.50 -21.74 22.34
CA GLU A 275 1.38 -22.67 22.11
C GLU A 275 1.43 -23.35 20.73
N ASN A 276 2.29 -22.86 19.83
CA ASN A 276 2.28 -23.23 18.41
C ASN A 276 0.91 -23.03 17.79
N GLU A 277 0.42 -21.79 17.84
CA GLU A 277 -0.89 -21.42 17.33
C GLU A 277 -0.86 -20.06 16.66
N TYR A 278 -1.84 -19.79 15.81
CA TYR A 278 -2.07 -18.45 15.26
C TYR A 278 -3.34 -17.87 15.88
N LEU A 279 -3.37 -16.56 16.09
CA LEU A 279 -4.59 -15.82 16.39
C LEU A 279 -4.91 -14.92 15.21
N VAL A 280 -6.03 -15.18 14.54
CA VAL A 280 -6.59 -14.33 13.50
C VAL A 280 -7.67 -13.46 14.13
N VAL A 281 -7.57 -12.14 13.94
CA VAL A 281 -8.56 -11.16 14.39
C VAL A 281 -9.22 -10.49 13.19
N TRP A 282 -10.51 -10.16 13.29
CA TRP A 282 -11.24 -9.46 12.22
C TRP A 282 -12.41 -8.62 12.73
N SER A 283 -12.80 -7.61 11.95
CA SER A 283 -14.05 -6.86 12.17
C SER A 283 -15.24 -7.61 11.55
N ASP A 284 -16.33 -7.84 12.31
CA ASP A 284 -17.55 -8.50 11.83
C ASP A 284 -18.78 -7.69 12.18
N SER A 285 -19.41 -7.10 11.16
CA SER A 285 -20.63 -6.30 11.31
C SER A 285 -21.86 -7.20 11.48
N ARG A 286 -22.19 -7.51 12.73
CA ARG A 286 -23.39 -8.30 13.06
C ARG A 286 -24.57 -7.41 13.41
N ASN A 287 -25.79 -7.89 13.14
CA ASN A 287 -26.99 -7.26 13.66
C ASN A 287 -27.10 -7.57 15.17
N ILE A 288 -26.59 -6.65 15.98
CA ILE A 288 -26.71 -6.70 17.44
C ILE A 288 -27.83 -5.72 17.81
N GLN A 289 -28.93 -6.24 18.35
CA GLN A 289 -30.07 -5.45 18.84
C GLN A 289 -30.74 -4.52 17.80
N GLY A 290 -30.73 -4.86 16.51
CA GLY A 290 -31.38 -4.07 15.47
C GLY A 290 -30.52 -2.98 14.84
N ARG A 291 -29.22 -2.93 15.17
CA ARG A 291 -28.21 -2.11 14.47
C ARG A 291 -27.12 -3.02 13.89
N LEU A 292 -26.67 -2.73 12.67
CA LEU A 292 -25.42 -3.28 12.16
C LEU A 292 -24.31 -2.57 12.93
N ARG A 293 -23.52 -3.32 13.70
CA ARG A 293 -22.35 -2.79 14.39
C ARG A 293 -21.11 -3.62 14.12
N GLY A 294 -20.01 -2.95 13.82
CA GLY A 294 -18.69 -3.55 13.68
C GLY A 294 -18.13 -3.92 15.05
N GLU A 295 -17.68 -5.16 15.21
CA GLU A 295 -17.06 -5.67 16.43
C GLU A 295 -15.85 -6.52 16.05
N ILE A 296 -14.81 -6.50 16.89
CA ILE A 296 -13.62 -7.32 16.69
C ILE A 296 -13.85 -8.71 17.27
N PHE A 297 -13.50 -9.72 16.47
CA PHE A 297 -13.52 -11.12 16.87
C PHE A 297 -12.15 -11.75 16.67
N GLY A 298 -11.87 -12.79 17.45
CA GLY A 298 -10.69 -13.63 17.35
C GLY A 298 -11.03 -15.10 17.10
N GLN A 299 -10.18 -15.78 16.33
CA GLN A 299 -10.19 -17.22 16.15
C GLN A 299 -8.77 -17.75 16.19
N ARG A 300 -8.56 -18.73 17.07
CA ARG A 300 -7.29 -19.46 17.17
C ARG A 300 -7.21 -20.57 16.12
N LEU A 301 -6.02 -20.78 15.59
CA LEU A 301 -5.70 -21.82 14.63
C LEU A 301 -4.52 -22.63 15.15
N ASP A 302 -4.61 -23.95 15.06
CA ASP A 302 -3.53 -24.86 15.45
C ASP A 302 -2.35 -24.68 14.48
N GLY A 303 -1.15 -24.49 15.02
CA GLY A 303 0.05 -24.16 14.23
C GLY A 303 0.55 -25.29 13.34
N LEU A 304 0.20 -26.54 13.66
CA LEU A 304 0.63 -27.74 12.93
C LEU A 304 -0.37 -28.19 11.86
N THR A 305 -1.64 -27.82 11.98
CA THR A 305 -2.71 -28.27 11.09
C THR A 305 -3.40 -27.11 10.38
N GLY A 306 -3.38 -25.91 10.93
CA GLY A 306 -4.16 -24.76 10.47
C GLY A 306 -5.65 -24.87 10.82
N THR A 307 -6.05 -25.87 11.59
CA THR A 307 -7.45 -26.11 11.96
C THR A 307 -7.89 -25.22 13.12
N LEU A 308 -9.19 -24.95 13.23
CA LEU A 308 -9.75 -24.10 14.28
C LEU A 308 -9.51 -24.72 15.67
N VAL A 309 -8.93 -23.94 16.58
CA VAL A 309 -8.85 -24.28 18.00
C VAL A 309 -10.07 -23.69 18.71
N GLY A 310 -10.89 -24.56 19.30
CA GLY A 310 -12.23 -24.19 19.77
C GLY A 310 -13.27 -24.19 18.63
N VAL A 311 -14.56 -24.16 18.98
CA VAL A 311 -15.66 -24.33 18.01
C VAL A 311 -16.27 -23.02 17.51
N THR A 312 -15.97 -21.88 18.14
CA THR A 312 -16.52 -20.58 17.75
C THR A 312 -15.53 -19.45 18.01
N ALA A 313 -15.48 -18.50 17.07
CA ALA A 313 -14.85 -17.21 17.26
C ALA A 313 -15.34 -16.52 18.54
N PHE A 314 -14.43 -15.90 19.29
CA PHE A 314 -14.74 -15.14 20.50
C PHE A 314 -14.70 -13.63 20.22
N ARG A 315 -15.53 -12.86 20.93
CA ARG A 315 -15.56 -11.40 20.83
C ARG A 315 -14.33 -10.85 21.56
N VAL A 316 -13.70 -9.83 20.99
CA VAL A 316 -12.54 -9.13 21.56
C VAL A 316 -12.92 -7.72 21.97
N SER A 317 -13.63 -6.97 21.12
CA SER A 317 -14.20 -5.67 21.52
C SER A 317 -15.53 -5.93 22.19
N ASP A 318 -15.67 -5.73 23.50
CA ASP A 318 -16.87 -6.16 24.21
C ASP A 318 -17.63 -5.09 25.02
N GLN A 319 -17.09 -3.85 25.10
CA GLN A 319 -17.67 -2.61 25.65
C GLN A 319 -19.12 -2.70 26.16
N VAL A 320 -19.29 -2.92 27.47
CA VAL A 320 -20.63 -3.14 28.05
C VAL A 320 -21.28 -1.87 28.64
N SER A 321 -20.56 -0.79 28.99
CA SER A 321 -21.20 0.26 29.82
C SER A 321 -21.08 1.74 29.42
N ASP A 322 -19.99 2.25 28.84
CA ASP A 322 -19.87 3.72 28.64
C ASP A 322 -19.72 4.18 27.18
N PHE A 323 -19.21 3.32 26.29
CA PHE A 323 -18.95 3.63 24.88
C PHE A 323 -19.95 2.98 23.91
N GLN A 324 -21.21 2.84 24.33
CA GLN A 324 -22.26 2.03 23.66
C GLN A 324 -22.65 2.46 22.22
N LYS A 325 -21.84 3.21 21.48
CA LYS A 325 -22.14 3.73 20.14
C LYS A 325 -21.04 3.56 19.10
N LEU A 326 -19.93 2.90 19.43
CA LEU A 326 -18.76 2.87 18.56
C LEU A 326 -18.74 1.61 17.71
N ASP A 327 -18.57 1.78 16.40
CA ASP A 327 -18.26 0.67 15.49
C ASP A 327 -16.76 0.38 15.55
N ALA A 328 -16.39 -0.87 15.78
CA ALA A 328 -15.00 -1.30 15.81
C ALA A 328 -14.54 -1.81 14.43
N GLY A 329 -13.37 -1.35 13.99
CA GLY A 329 -12.75 -1.80 12.75
C GLY A 329 -11.23 -1.68 12.75
N ARG A 330 -10.61 -2.14 11.66
CA ARG A 330 -9.16 -2.14 11.40
C ARG A 330 -8.34 -2.70 12.56
N PRO A 331 -8.59 -3.97 12.96
CA PRO A 331 -7.86 -4.56 14.05
C PRO A 331 -6.39 -4.79 13.67
N SER A 332 -5.49 -4.49 14.60
CA SER A 332 -4.08 -4.89 14.56
C SER A 332 -3.75 -5.74 15.77
N ILE A 333 -2.74 -6.61 15.66
CA ILE A 333 -2.39 -7.58 16.71
C ILE A 333 -0.88 -7.75 16.82
N ALA A 334 -0.38 -7.79 18.05
CA ALA A 334 0.99 -8.19 18.35
C ALA A 334 1.01 -9.28 19.43
N TYR A 335 1.93 -10.23 19.31
CA TYR A 335 2.19 -11.25 20.32
C TYR A 335 3.37 -10.85 21.21
N ASN A 336 3.14 -10.84 22.52
CA ASN A 336 4.15 -10.65 23.54
C ASN A 336 4.67 -12.01 24.00
N SER A 337 5.89 -12.31 23.55
CA SER A 337 6.57 -13.58 23.81
C SER A 337 7.08 -13.74 25.24
N ARG A 338 7.19 -12.67 26.01
CA ARG A 338 7.67 -12.71 27.39
C ARG A 338 6.58 -13.11 28.37
N ASP A 339 5.36 -12.60 28.18
CA ASP A 339 4.23 -12.84 29.07
C ASP A 339 3.23 -13.86 28.52
N ASN A 340 3.42 -14.34 27.28
CA ASN A 340 2.48 -15.20 26.55
C ASN A 340 1.10 -14.54 26.45
N GLU A 341 1.06 -13.32 25.92
CA GLU A 341 -0.16 -12.54 25.76
C GLU A 341 -0.22 -11.97 24.33
N TYR A 342 -1.42 -11.64 23.87
CA TYR A 342 -1.60 -10.79 22.70
C TYR A 342 -2.08 -9.42 23.15
N LEU A 343 -1.70 -8.38 22.42
CA LEU A 343 -2.38 -7.10 22.45
C LEU A 343 -3.07 -6.90 21.09
N VAL A 344 -4.39 -6.74 21.12
CA VAL A 344 -5.22 -6.42 19.96
C VAL A 344 -5.66 -4.96 20.08
N THR A 345 -5.44 -4.16 19.04
CA THR A 345 -5.89 -2.76 18.97
C THR A 345 -6.86 -2.58 17.82
N TRP A 346 -7.76 -1.62 17.91
CA TRP A 346 -8.71 -1.30 16.84
C TRP A 346 -9.14 0.15 16.92
N MET A 347 -9.76 0.61 15.84
CA MET A 347 -10.38 1.92 15.78
C MET A 347 -11.85 1.87 16.13
N THR A 348 -12.33 2.99 16.64
CA THR A 348 -13.74 3.24 16.85
C THR A 348 -14.29 4.32 15.92
N TYR A 349 -15.34 4.01 15.17
CA TYR A 349 -16.07 4.99 14.34
C TYR A 349 -17.26 5.57 15.10
N PHE A 350 -17.45 6.90 14.99
CA PHE A 350 -18.56 7.62 15.65
C PHE A 350 -19.81 7.69 14.78
N ASP A 351 -20.98 7.55 15.41
CA ASP A 351 -22.30 7.86 14.84
C ASP A 351 -22.53 9.40 14.89
N ASP A 352 -22.19 10.10 13.80
CA ASP A 352 -22.65 11.42 13.30
C ASP A 352 -22.93 12.59 14.28
N ARG A 353 -22.36 12.62 15.49
CA ARG A 353 -22.61 13.73 16.46
C ARG A 353 -21.41 14.66 16.61
N PRO A 354 -21.55 15.96 16.28
CA PRO A 354 -20.44 16.92 16.15
C PRO A 354 -19.83 17.42 17.46
N ASP A 355 -20.23 16.91 18.63
CA ASP A 355 -20.00 17.54 19.92
C ASP A 355 -19.40 16.61 21.00
N ASN A 356 -18.59 15.62 20.60
CA ASN A 356 -17.98 14.66 21.53
C ASN A 356 -16.51 14.34 21.15
N ASN A 357 -15.55 14.83 21.95
CA ASN A 357 -14.13 14.46 21.99
C ASN A 357 -13.98 13.01 22.47
N GLN A 358 -13.50 12.11 21.62
CA GLN A 358 -13.87 10.71 21.74
C GLN A 358 -12.69 9.85 21.27
N VAL A 359 -12.15 9.05 22.19
CA VAL A 359 -11.03 8.11 22.02
C VAL A 359 -11.21 7.32 20.73
N SER A 360 -10.16 7.28 19.90
CA SER A 360 -10.26 6.73 18.55
C SER A 360 -9.49 5.43 18.35
N VAL A 361 -8.53 5.12 19.25
CA VAL A 361 -7.80 3.84 19.27
C VAL A 361 -7.99 3.17 20.63
N LEU A 362 -8.53 1.95 20.61
CA LEU A 362 -8.70 1.11 21.79
C LEU A 362 -7.80 -0.13 21.70
N GLY A 363 -7.56 -0.75 22.85
CA GLY A 363 -6.82 -2.00 22.96
C GLY A 363 -7.40 -2.96 23.99
N GLN A 364 -7.17 -4.25 23.76
CA GLN A 364 -7.48 -5.34 24.68
C GLN A 364 -6.34 -6.35 24.70
N ARG A 365 -5.92 -6.73 25.92
CA ARG A 365 -4.95 -7.79 26.14
C ARG A 365 -5.66 -9.14 26.22
N LEU A 366 -5.08 -10.16 25.61
CA LEU A 366 -5.62 -11.52 25.59
C LEU A 366 -4.57 -12.51 26.09
N ASP A 367 -5.01 -13.50 26.86
CA ASP A 367 -4.19 -14.63 27.28
C ASP A 367 -3.76 -15.47 26.06
N GLY A 368 -2.46 -15.71 25.93
CA GLY A 368 -1.88 -16.42 24.79
C GLY A 368 -2.30 -17.89 24.69
N THR A 369 -2.72 -18.50 25.80
CA THR A 369 -3.09 -19.92 25.91
C THR A 369 -4.55 -20.17 25.56
N ASN A 370 -5.45 -19.26 25.94
CA ASN A 370 -6.89 -19.49 25.83
C ASN A 370 -7.66 -18.38 25.11
N GLY A 371 -7.04 -17.22 24.86
CA GLY A 371 -7.65 -16.06 24.21
C GLY A 371 -8.61 -15.28 25.10
N THR A 372 -8.65 -15.53 26.42
CA THR A 372 -9.50 -14.75 27.33
C THR A 372 -8.90 -13.38 27.61
N GLU A 373 -9.74 -12.37 27.78
CA GLU A 373 -9.34 -11.01 28.11
C GLU A 373 -8.58 -10.93 29.44
N ILE A 374 -7.53 -10.11 29.44
CA ILE A 374 -6.69 -9.80 30.60
C ILE A 374 -6.78 -8.30 30.89
N GLY A 375 -6.93 -7.95 32.17
CA GLY A 375 -6.85 -6.57 32.63
C GLY A 375 -8.16 -5.79 32.48
N ASN A 376 -8.04 -4.49 32.25
CA ASN A 376 -9.19 -3.64 32.02
C ASN A 376 -9.81 -3.97 30.67
N ASN A 377 -11.14 -3.99 30.63
CA ASN A 377 -11.86 -4.20 29.39
C ASN A 377 -11.70 -2.98 28.48
N ASP A 378 -11.17 -3.19 27.28
CA ASP A 378 -11.07 -2.23 26.19
C ASP A 378 -10.54 -0.85 26.62
N PHE A 379 -9.23 -0.76 26.88
CA PHE A 379 -8.56 0.46 27.34
C PHE A 379 -8.25 1.42 26.19
N SER A 380 -8.22 2.72 26.48
CA SER A 380 -7.73 3.74 25.54
C SER A 380 -6.25 3.57 25.29
N VAL A 381 -5.84 3.73 24.04
CA VAL A 381 -4.42 3.79 23.62
C VAL A 381 -4.05 5.16 23.09
N GLY A 382 -5.00 5.94 22.57
CA GLY A 382 -4.71 7.29 22.08
C GLY A 382 -5.89 7.94 21.36
N GLY A 383 -5.70 9.22 21.03
CA GLY A 383 -6.55 9.99 20.14
C GLY A 383 -7.39 11.10 20.81
N ASP A 384 -7.24 12.30 20.25
CA ASP A 384 -8.18 13.46 20.26
C ASP A 384 -8.39 14.00 18.81
N ILE A 385 -8.13 13.15 17.82
CA ILE A 385 -7.85 13.50 16.43
C ILE A 385 -9.11 13.26 15.55
N TYR A 386 -9.38 14.14 14.60
CA TYR A 386 -10.57 14.06 13.75
C TYR A 386 -10.46 12.91 12.76
N SER A 387 -11.19 11.80 12.94
CA SER A 387 -11.19 10.65 12.01
C SER A 387 -9.83 9.93 11.88
N ILE A 388 -9.85 8.60 11.83
CA ILE A 388 -8.64 7.76 11.79
C ILE A 388 -8.72 6.80 10.60
N SER A 389 -7.57 6.55 9.95
CA SER A 389 -7.49 5.78 8.72
C SER A 389 -6.71 4.45 8.75
N ASN A 390 -5.70 4.23 9.59
CA ASN A 390 -5.09 2.89 9.82
C ASN A 390 -4.49 2.77 11.24
N THR A 391 -4.31 1.53 11.74
CA THR A 391 -3.54 1.25 12.96
C THR A 391 -2.52 0.12 12.73
N ALA A 392 -1.37 0.21 13.38
CA ALA A 392 -0.41 -0.88 13.47
C ALA A 392 0.15 -0.99 14.89
N ILE A 393 0.51 -2.20 15.31
CA ILE A 393 1.14 -2.43 16.61
C ILE A 393 2.38 -3.30 16.46
N ILE A 394 3.46 -2.91 17.15
CA ILE A 394 4.70 -3.69 17.23
C ILE A 394 5.05 -3.96 18.70
N TYR A 395 5.33 -5.22 19.01
CA TYR A 395 5.89 -5.65 20.30
C TYR A 395 7.41 -5.49 20.31
N GLN A 396 7.94 -4.90 21.38
CA GLN A 396 9.36 -4.71 21.65
C GLN A 396 9.79 -5.70 22.73
N ASP A 397 10.51 -6.73 22.31
CA ASP A 397 11.01 -7.81 23.17
C ASP A 397 12.01 -7.34 24.23
N ASN A 398 12.87 -6.37 23.87
CA ASN A 398 13.89 -5.82 24.77
C ASN A 398 13.33 -5.25 26.08
N ASP A 399 12.19 -4.56 25.99
CA ASP A 399 11.64 -3.77 27.10
C ASP A 399 10.27 -4.27 27.57
N ASN A 400 9.70 -5.25 26.85
CA ASN A 400 8.36 -5.76 27.10
C ASN A 400 7.30 -4.66 26.97
N THR A 401 7.37 -3.93 25.87
CA THR A 401 6.51 -2.77 25.56
C THR A 401 5.95 -2.93 24.16
N TYR A 402 4.97 -2.10 23.83
CA TYR A 402 4.38 -2.01 22.51
C TYR A 402 4.46 -0.58 22.01
N PHE A 403 4.51 -0.42 20.69
CA PHE A 403 4.34 0.87 20.04
C PHE A 403 3.14 0.74 19.12
N VAL A 404 2.09 1.47 19.44
CA VAL A 404 0.83 1.49 18.70
C VAL A 404 0.83 2.76 17.87
N THR A 405 0.60 2.63 16.57
CA THR A 405 0.68 3.73 15.60
C THR A 405 -0.62 3.84 14.84
N TRP A 406 -1.00 5.06 14.46
CA TRP A 406 -2.22 5.32 13.71
C TRP A 406 -2.14 6.59 12.89
N SER A 407 -2.92 6.66 11.82
CA SER A 407 -3.07 7.87 11.01
C SER A 407 -4.39 8.57 11.30
N GLY A 408 -4.40 9.86 11.55
CA GLY A 408 -5.62 10.64 11.79
C GLY A 408 -5.48 12.12 11.44
N PHE A 409 -6.60 12.84 11.31
CA PHE A 409 -6.56 14.24 10.92
C PHE A 409 -6.43 15.22 12.09
N ASP A 410 -5.48 16.13 11.99
CA ASP A 410 -5.33 17.22 12.95
C ASP A 410 -6.50 18.24 12.87
N GLN A 411 -6.45 19.30 13.67
CA GLN A 411 -7.48 20.36 13.65
C GLN A 411 -7.55 21.11 12.32
N SER A 412 -6.45 21.14 11.57
CA SER A 412 -6.32 21.75 10.25
C SER A 412 -6.86 20.84 9.13
N ARG A 413 -7.18 19.58 9.46
CA ARG A 413 -7.55 18.49 8.55
C ARG A 413 -6.39 17.98 7.69
N ASP A 414 -5.17 18.13 8.16
CA ASP A 414 -4.02 17.46 7.61
C ASP A 414 -3.96 16.03 8.17
N LEU A 415 -3.74 15.05 7.31
CA LEU A 415 -3.63 13.65 7.71
C LEU A 415 -2.22 13.38 8.22
N LEU A 416 -2.11 13.05 9.51
CA LEU A 416 -0.83 12.88 10.19
C LEU A 416 -0.70 11.48 10.76
N LEU A 417 0.55 11.05 10.94
CA LEU A 417 0.90 9.77 11.54
C LEU A 417 1.34 9.97 12.98
N TYR A 418 0.74 9.21 13.88
CA TYR A 418 0.96 9.28 15.32
C TYR A 418 1.36 7.92 15.89
N GLY A 419 1.91 7.93 17.09
CA GLY A 419 2.06 6.72 17.89
C GLY A 419 2.06 6.95 19.39
N GLN A 420 1.73 5.89 20.12
CA GLN A 420 1.75 5.83 21.58
C GLN A 420 2.52 4.60 22.04
N GLN A 421 3.36 4.79 23.05
CA GLN A 421 4.01 3.67 23.72
C GLN A 421 3.10 3.10 24.80
N VAL A 422 2.98 1.78 24.82
CA VAL A 422 2.11 1.05 25.75
C VAL A 422 2.95 0.00 26.47
N ASN A 423 2.90 -0.04 27.79
CA ASN A 423 3.64 -1.05 28.56
C ASN A 423 2.95 -2.43 28.52
N ALA A 424 3.63 -3.47 29.01
CA ALA A 424 3.11 -4.83 29.06
C ALA A 424 1.71 -4.97 29.69
N ILE A 425 1.34 -4.08 30.62
CA ILE A 425 0.05 -4.15 31.30
C ILE A 425 -1.06 -3.34 30.63
N GLY A 426 -0.78 -2.71 29.49
CA GLY A 426 -1.75 -1.91 28.74
C GLY A 426 -1.89 -0.47 29.24
N GLN A 427 -0.82 0.12 29.77
CA GLN A 427 -0.81 1.54 30.15
C GLN A 427 0.07 2.34 29.20
N GLU A 428 -0.47 3.46 28.73
CA GLU A 428 0.25 4.47 27.95
C GLU A 428 1.39 5.09 28.76
N PHE A 429 2.51 5.37 28.12
CA PHE A 429 3.63 6.12 28.68
C PHE A 429 4.40 6.86 27.57
N GLY A 430 5.32 7.74 27.96
CA GLY A 430 6.10 8.56 27.04
C GLY A 430 5.36 9.81 26.58
N VAL A 431 5.68 10.30 25.38
CA VAL A 431 4.97 11.41 24.75
C VAL A 431 3.55 10.96 24.37
N ASP A 432 2.57 11.77 24.76
CA ASP A 432 1.15 11.58 24.43
C ASP A 432 0.93 11.87 22.93
N ASP A 433 0.33 10.93 22.21
CA ASP A 433 0.07 11.01 20.76
C ASP A 433 1.29 11.55 19.98
N PHE A 434 2.44 10.88 20.08
CA PHE A 434 3.70 11.31 19.44
C PHE A 434 3.53 11.45 17.93
N LEU A 435 3.74 12.66 17.39
CA LEU A 435 3.71 12.93 15.95
C LEU A 435 4.94 12.33 15.27
N ILE A 436 4.72 11.36 14.39
CA ILE A 436 5.76 10.68 13.60
C ILE A 436 6.05 11.45 12.32
N GLY A 437 5.03 11.89 11.60
CA GLY A 437 5.22 12.56 10.30
C GLY A 437 3.90 12.93 9.60
N ASN A 438 4.04 13.55 8.44
CA ASN A 438 2.94 13.85 7.52
C ASN A 438 2.88 12.75 6.47
N GLY A 439 1.78 12.02 6.42
CA GLY A 439 1.69 10.85 5.55
C GLY A 439 0.26 10.51 5.23
N SER A 440 0.06 9.95 4.04
CA SER A 440 -1.22 9.37 3.69
C SER A 440 -1.64 8.34 4.75
N GLY A 441 -2.92 8.00 4.76
CA GLY A 441 -3.49 7.09 5.75
C GLY A 441 -2.83 5.71 5.79
N PHE A 442 -1.97 5.38 4.84
CA PHE A 442 -1.29 4.10 4.68
C PHE A 442 0.17 4.20 5.08
N PHE A 443 0.52 3.42 6.10
CA PHE A 443 1.86 3.35 6.65
C PHE A 443 2.17 1.91 7.10
N ALA A 444 3.44 1.59 7.25
CA ALA A 444 3.91 0.37 7.86
C ALA A 444 5.04 0.65 8.83
N ILE A 445 5.33 -0.32 9.70
CA ILE A 445 6.35 -0.17 10.74
C ILE A 445 7.04 -1.51 11.00
N ALA A 446 8.37 -1.46 11.16
CA ALA A 446 9.19 -2.59 11.59
C ALA A 446 10.08 -2.18 12.77
N TYR A 447 10.39 -3.14 13.64
CA TYR A 447 11.29 -2.94 14.78
C TYR A 447 12.59 -3.72 14.61
N ASN A 448 13.70 -2.99 14.63
CA ASN A 448 15.05 -3.51 14.77
C ASN A 448 15.34 -3.69 16.26
N ASN A 449 15.24 -4.93 16.73
CA ASN A 449 15.51 -5.27 18.13
C ASN A 449 17.00 -5.19 18.51
N VAL A 450 17.92 -5.21 17.55
CA VAL A 450 19.37 -5.06 17.81
C VAL A 450 19.72 -3.60 18.11
N GLY A 451 19.21 -2.68 17.29
CA GLY A 451 19.40 -1.24 17.45
C GLY A 451 18.46 -0.59 18.46
N ARG A 452 17.33 -1.25 18.79
CA ARG A 452 16.17 -0.66 19.49
C ARG A 452 15.60 0.53 18.70
N GLU A 453 15.42 0.32 17.41
CA GLU A 453 14.97 1.35 16.47
C GLU A 453 13.78 0.86 15.65
N TYR A 454 13.00 1.78 15.11
CA TYR A 454 11.94 1.51 14.15
C TYR A 454 12.29 2.12 12.81
N LEU A 455 11.79 1.50 11.75
CA LEU A 455 11.55 2.17 10.48
C LEU A 455 10.04 2.26 10.30
N VAL A 456 9.53 3.49 10.18
CA VAL A 456 8.13 3.77 9.84
C VAL A 456 8.11 4.29 8.42
N THR A 457 7.27 3.71 7.56
CA THR A 457 7.14 4.09 6.15
C THR A 457 5.73 4.53 5.85
N TRP A 458 5.54 5.47 4.92
CA TRP A 458 4.21 5.93 4.50
C TRP A 458 4.22 6.37 3.04
N THR A 459 3.04 6.41 2.41
CA THR A 459 2.90 7.04 1.09
C THR A 459 2.72 8.54 1.27
N ASN A 460 3.47 9.34 0.52
CA ASN A 460 3.29 10.78 0.38
C ASN A 460 2.75 11.08 -1.03
N SER A 461 1.88 12.08 -1.15
CA SER A 461 1.20 12.42 -2.41
C SER A 461 1.49 13.86 -2.79
N ILE A 462 2.09 14.07 -3.95
CA ILE A 462 2.42 15.38 -4.51
C ILE A 462 1.43 15.69 -5.64
N LEU A 463 0.81 16.87 -5.60
CA LEU A 463 -0.08 17.33 -6.67
C LEU A 463 0.74 17.82 -7.87
N ILE A 464 0.54 17.19 -9.04
CA ILE A 464 1.32 17.44 -10.27
C ILE A 464 0.46 17.96 -11.43
N GLY A 465 -0.85 18.11 -11.21
CA GLY A 465 -1.84 18.63 -12.16
C GLY A 465 -3.12 19.10 -11.46
N GLU A 466 -4.17 19.45 -12.22
CA GLU A 466 -5.46 19.84 -11.61
C GLU A 466 -6.14 18.65 -10.88
N ASP A 467 -5.84 17.41 -11.25
CA ASP A 467 -6.36 16.18 -10.62
C ASP A 467 -5.34 15.02 -10.60
N ASP A 468 -4.07 15.30 -10.92
CA ASP A 468 -3.02 14.27 -11.03
C ASP A 468 -2.09 14.30 -9.80
N TYR A 469 -1.84 13.13 -9.22
CA TYR A 469 -0.96 12.95 -8.07
C TYR A 469 0.20 12.03 -8.41
N GLU A 470 1.40 12.46 -8.05
CA GLU A 470 2.55 11.58 -7.90
C GLU A 470 2.58 11.06 -6.47
N ASN A 471 2.90 9.78 -6.29
CA ASN A 471 2.97 9.18 -4.97
C ASN A 471 4.33 8.52 -4.77
N ASP A 472 4.89 8.66 -3.59
CA ASP A 472 6.18 8.08 -3.23
C ASP A 472 6.14 7.49 -1.83
N ILE A 473 6.97 6.49 -1.59
CA ILE A 473 7.20 5.94 -0.26
C ILE A 473 8.28 6.76 0.42
N PHE A 474 7.96 7.26 1.60
CA PHE A 474 8.90 7.90 2.52
C PHE A 474 9.08 7.04 3.75
N GLY A 475 10.15 7.28 4.49
CA GLY A 475 10.37 6.67 5.79
C GLY A 475 11.05 7.58 6.81
N GLN A 476 10.83 7.25 8.08
CA GLN A 476 11.48 7.86 9.24
C GLN A 476 12.01 6.75 10.14
N ARG A 477 13.28 6.90 10.55
CA ARG A 477 13.86 6.07 11.60
C ARG A 477 13.58 6.68 12.97
N LEU A 478 13.19 5.86 13.94
CA LEU A 478 12.87 6.27 15.30
C LEU A 478 13.70 5.47 16.30
N ALA A 479 14.37 6.13 17.25
CA ALA A 479 15.09 5.47 18.34
C ALA A 479 14.17 5.29 19.54
N PHE A 480 14.28 4.13 20.20
CA PHE A 480 13.66 3.90 21.49
C PHE A 480 14.68 3.96 22.63
N HIS A 481 14.48 4.92 23.54
CA HIS A 481 15.18 5.01 24.82
C HIS A 481 14.17 5.03 25.97
N ASP A 482 14.04 6.15 26.69
CA ASP A 482 12.95 6.38 27.63
C ASP A 482 11.68 6.88 26.91
N ASP A 483 11.88 7.63 25.82
CA ASP A 483 10.86 8.13 24.89
C ASP A 483 11.25 7.77 23.44
N ILE A 484 10.28 7.83 22.52
CA ILE A 484 10.51 7.74 21.07
C ILE A 484 11.07 9.06 20.55
N THR A 485 12.16 9.00 19.78
CA THR A 485 12.77 10.19 19.16
C THR A 485 13.14 9.94 17.70
N PRO A 486 12.95 10.90 16.78
CA PRO A 486 13.43 10.77 15.41
C PRO A 486 14.95 10.65 15.36
N ILE A 487 15.45 9.71 14.56
CA ILE A 487 16.87 9.58 14.25
C ILE A 487 17.13 10.42 12.99
N PRO A 488 18.03 11.42 13.06
CA PRO A 488 18.41 12.18 11.88
C PRO A 488 18.97 11.27 10.80
N THR A 489 18.56 11.50 9.56
CA THR A 489 19.09 10.78 8.41
C THR A 489 20.53 11.24 8.16
N THR A 490 21.39 10.30 7.82
CA THR A 490 22.66 10.67 7.21
C THR A 490 22.35 10.89 5.74
N PRO A 491 22.73 12.02 5.11
CA PRO A 491 22.47 12.21 3.69
C PRO A 491 23.01 11.02 2.90
N PRO A 492 22.22 10.44 1.99
CA PRO A 492 22.68 9.29 1.23
C PRO A 492 23.91 9.66 0.40
N ALA A 493 24.73 8.66 0.11
CA ALA A 493 25.90 8.87 -0.76
C ALA A 493 25.46 9.35 -2.13
N CYS A 494 26.25 10.24 -2.74
CA CYS A 494 25.97 10.76 -4.07
C CYS A 494 25.92 9.63 -5.11
N ASP A 495 24.74 9.41 -5.69
CA ASP A 495 24.53 8.50 -6.81
C ASP A 495 23.69 9.19 -7.89
N PRO A 496 24.25 9.54 -9.05
CA PRO A 496 23.52 10.24 -10.10
C PRO A 496 22.39 9.42 -10.73
N GLU A 497 22.43 8.08 -10.65
CA GLU A 497 21.39 7.23 -11.23
C GLU A 497 20.09 7.34 -10.45
N ARG A 498 20.18 7.38 -9.11
CA ARG A 498 19.07 7.64 -8.21
C ARG A 498 18.72 9.12 -8.13
N ASP A 499 19.74 9.97 -7.98
CA ASP A 499 19.55 11.37 -7.60
C ASP A 499 19.07 12.24 -8.78
N VAL A 500 19.42 11.90 -10.03
CA VAL A 500 19.16 12.75 -11.19
C VAL A 500 18.08 12.15 -12.07
N TRP A 501 17.04 12.94 -12.34
CA TRP A 501 16.02 12.59 -13.33
C TRP A 501 15.98 13.62 -14.46
N GLY A 502 15.39 13.24 -15.60
CA GLY A 502 15.18 14.16 -16.71
C GLY A 502 13.94 13.86 -17.52
N LYS A 503 13.40 14.88 -18.19
CA LYS A 503 12.31 14.73 -19.16
C LYS A 503 12.43 15.66 -20.35
N ILE A 504 11.92 15.19 -21.49
CA ILE A 504 11.87 15.98 -22.72
C ILE A 504 10.62 16.87 -22.70
N ARG A 505 10.80 18.18 -22.55
CA ARG A 505 9.68 19.17 -22.58
C ARG A 505 9.25 19.52 -24.01
N GLY A 506 10.11 19.25 -24.97
CA GLY A 506 9.86 19.44 -26.39
C GLY A 506 11.16 19.52 -27.18
N LEU A 507 11.03 19.71 -28.48
CA LEU A 507 12.19 19.81 -29.38
C LEU A 507 13.12 20.97 -28.94
N GLY A 508 14.36 20.61 -28.59
CA GLY A 508 15.41 21.52 -28.12
C GLY A 508 15.34 21.87 -26.63
N TRP A 509 14.41 21.31 -25.87
CA TRP A 509 14.20 21.61 -24.46
C TRP A 509 14.19 20.33 -23.61
N VAL A 510 15.13 20.24 -22.67
CA VAL A 510 15.19 19.17 -21.67
C VAL A 510 15.10 19.79 -20.29
N GLU A 511 14.31 19.19 -19.40
CA GLU A 511 14.27 19.55 -18.00
C GLU A 511 14.96 18.44 -17.20
N ILE A 512 15.76 18.84 -16.21
CA ILE A 512 16.59 17.94 -15.41
C ILE A 512 16.47 18.39 -13.96
N GLY A 513 16.22 17.44 -13.05
CA GLY A 513 16.10 17.69 -11.61
C GLY A 513 17.07 16.81 -10.82
N ASN A 514 17.44 17.30 -9.62
CA ASN A 514 18.30 16.61 -8.68
C ASN A 514 17.58 16.47 -7.33
N ARG A 515 17.30 15.23 -6.94
CA ARG A 515 16.67 14.84 -5.67
C ARG A 515 17.62 14.91 -4.50
N SER A 516 18.92 14.85 -4.74
CA SER A 516 19.90 14.94 -3.68
C SER A 516 19.83 16.29 -2.99
N GLN A 517 19.74 16.27 -1.67
CA GLN A 517 19.85 17.47 -0.84
C GLN A 517 21.29 17.90 -0.58
N THR A 518 22.29 17.13 -1.05
CA THR A 518 23.71 17.43 -0.81
C THR A 518 24.62 17.38 -2.03
N CYS A 519 24.26 16.66 -3.09
CA CYS A 519 25.14 16.40 -4.23
C CYS A 519 24.90 17.36 -5.39
N THR A 520 25.93 17.57 -6.21
CA THR A 520 25.87 18.39 -7.42
C THR A 520 26.36 17.56 -8.60
N TYR A 521 25.59 17.54 -9.69
CA TYR A 521 25.86 16.69 -10.84
C TYR A 521 26.07 17.51 -12.12
N PRO A 522 27.04 17.12 -12.97
CA PRO A 522 27.07 17.60 -14.35
C PRO A 522 25.92 16.96 -15.13
N VAL A 523 25.14 17.78 -15.83
CA VAL A 523 23.99 17.32 -16.61
C VAL A 523 23.89 18.08 -17.93
N GLY A 524 23.12 17.58 -18.88
CA GLY A 524 22.93 18.28 -20.14
C GLY A 524 21.91 17.67 -21.09
N GLY A 525 21.72 18.37 -22.20
CA GLY A 525 20.95 17.88 -23.34
C GLY A 525 21.82 17.85 -24.60
N ALA A 526 21.59 16.88 -25.47
CA ALA A 526 22.28 16.76 -26.76
C ALA A 526 21.30 16.48 -27.91
N ILE A 527 21.66 16.97 -29.10
CA ILE A 527 20.94 16.74 -30.35
C ILE A 527 21.88 16.03 -31.33
N TYR A 528 21.40 14.92 -31.89
CA TYR A 528 22.06 14.14 -32.93
C TYR A 528 21.19 14.07 -34.17
N ILE A 529 21.77 14.26 -35.35
CA ILE A 529 21.10 14.11 -36.64
C ILE A 529 21.03 12.62 -36.98
N ILE A 530 19.85 12.15 -37.38
CA ILE A 530 19.64 10.81 -37.95
C ILE A 530 19.75 10.94 -39.49
N PRO A 531 20.88 10.55 -40.12
CA PRO A 531 21.16 10.90 -41.51
C PRO A 531 20.24 10.21 -42.52
N SER A 532 19.68 9.05 -42.16
CA SER A 532 18.72 8.35 -43.01
C SER A 532 17.41 9.11 -43.20
N GLY A 533 17.12 10.09 -42.34
CA GLY A 533 15.83 10.77 -42.31
C GLY A 533 14.66 9.88 -41.86
N ASN A 534 14.93 8.65 -41.43
CA ASN A 534 13.95 7.74 -40.87
C ASN A 534 13.93 7.91 -39.35
N ILE A 535 12.81 8.40 -38.80
CA ILE A 535 12.64 8.59 -37.35
C ILE A 535 12.74 7.29 -36.55
N ASN A 536 12.53 6.14 -37.20
CA ASN A 536 12.62 4.82 -36.58
C ASN A 536 13.93 4.09 -36.93
N ASP A 537 14.99 4.79 -37.36
CA ASP A 537 16.27 4.16 -37.65
C ASP A 537 16.88 3.52 -36.38
N PRO A 538 17.10 2.21 -36.33
CA PRO A 538 17.70 1.56 -35.17
C PRO A 538 19.22 1.76 -35.09
N ASP A 539 19.88 2.19 -36.17
CA ASP A 539 21.33 2.39 -36.21
C ASP A 539 21.72 3.70 -35.51
N ILE A 540 22.06 3.59 -34.22
CA ILE A 540 22.52 4.73 -33.40
C ILE A 540 23.93 5.20 -33.79
N ASP A 541 24.77 4.32 -34.34
CA ASP A 541 26.17 4.64 -34.66
C ASP A 541 26.28 5.53 -35.90
N SER A 542 25.28 5.46 -36.78
CA SER A 542 25.15 6.36 -37.91
C SER A 542 24.80 7.81 -37.52
N GLN A 543 24.34 8.04 -36.29
CA GLN A 543 23.87 9.35 -35.86
C GLN A 543 25.02 10.33 -35.65
N VAL A 544 24.82 11.58 -36.07
CA VAL A 544 25.88 12.60 -36.08
C VAL A 544 25.55 13.67 -35.04
N TRP A 545 26.45 13.86 -34.08
CA TRP A 545 26.35 14.95 -33.10
C TRP A 545 26.18 16.32 -33.79
N TYR A 546 25.22 17.12 -33.34
CA TYR A 546 24.96 18.46 -33.85
C TYR A 546 25.32 19.54 -32.83
N ASP A 547 24.74 19.46 -31.63
CA ASP A 547 24.95 20.42 -30.55
C ASP A 547 24.63 19.78 -29.20
N ASP A 548 25.24 20.33 -28.15
CA ASP A 548 24.95 19.98 -26.76
C ASP A 548 25.04 21.21 -25.86
N THR A 549 24.29 21.17 -24.76
CA THR A 549 24.37 22.17 -23.70
C THR A 549 24.46 21.45 -22.37
N THR A 550 25.47 21.79 -21.56
CA THR A 550 25.68 21.23 -20.23
C THR A 550 25.54 22.29 -19.14
N SER A 551 25.15 21.88 -17.94
CA SER A 551 25.13 22.70 -16.73
C SER A 551 25.56 21.87 -15.52
N ALA A 552 25.97 22.54 -14.45
CA ALA A 552 25.95 21.94 -13.13
C ALA A 552 24.53 22.01 -12.59
N LEU A 553 24.10 20.96 -11.89
CA LEU A 553 22.81 20.85 -11.23
C LEU A 553 23.05 20.67 -9.74
N GLY A 554 22.78 21.73 -8.98
CA GLY A 554 22.97 21.75 -7.53
C GLY A 554 21.96 20.90 -6.77
N PRO A 555 22.11 20.77 -5.44
CA PRO A 555 21.20 19.99 -4.62
C PRO A 555 19.77 20.56 -4.63
N GLY A 556 18.77 19.69 -4.77
CA GLY A 556 17.35 20.06 -4.88
C GLY A 556 17.01 20.92 -6.11
N GLU A 557 17.96 21.17 -7.01
CA GLU A 557 17.77 22.09 -8.12
C GLU A 557 17.02 21.41 -9.27
N ARG A 558 16.19 22.21 -9.96
CA ARG A 558 15.60 21.86 -11.24
C ARG A 558 15.99 22.89 -12.28
N ILE A 559 16.54 22.45 -13.40
CA ILE A 559 16.92 23.31 -14.52
C ILE A 559 16.21 22.90 -15.80
N THR A 560 16.05 23.86 -16.71
CA THR A 560 15.70 23.58 -18.09
C THR A 560 16.86 23.97 -18.99
N VAL A 561 17.39 23.00 -19.73
CA VAL A 561 18.48 23.18 -20.68
C VAL A 561 17.91 23.30 -22.10
N ARG A 562 18.41 24.28 -22.83
CA ARG A 562 18.07 24.50 -24.25
C ARG A 562 19.24 24.11 -25.13
N VAL A 563 18.99 23.28 -26.12
CA VAL A 563 19.98 22.81 -27.11
C VAL A 563 19.62 23.37 -28.49
N ALA A 564 20.60 23.74 -29.31
CA ALA A 564 20.29 24.21 -30.66
C ALA A 564 19.71 23.07 -31.51
N ILE A 565 18.80 23.43 -32.42
CA ILE A 565 18.10 22.48 -33.28
C ILE A 565 18.46 22.72 -34.76
N PRO A 566 18.82 21.67 -35.52
CA PRO A 566 19.01 21.78 -36.96
C PRO A 566 17.66 21.84 -37.67
N ALA A 567 17.59 22.52 -38.81
CA ALA A 567 16.38 22.56 -39.64
C ALA A 567 16.35 21.40 -40.65
N CYS A 568 15.14 20.95 -41.03
CA CYS A 568 14.91 20.05 -42.17
C CYS A 568 15.55 18.65 -42.04
N VAL A 569 15.69 18.13 -40.83
CA VAL A 569 16.27 16.82 -40.59
C VAL A 569 15.45 16.06 -39.56
N VAL A 570 15.78 14.78 -39.38
CA VAL A 570 15.28 14.00 -38.25
C VAL A 570 16.37 13.97 -37.20
N VAL A 571 15.99 14.19 -35.94
CA VAL A 571 16.93 14.24 -34.83
C VAL A 571 16.56 13.29 -33.71
N GLN A 572 17.59 12.86 -33.00
CA GLN A 572 17.55 12.24 -31.70
C GLN A 572 17.92 13.30 -30.65
N GLN A 573 17.08 13.46 -29.63
CA GLN A 573 17.29 14.36 -28.50
C GLN A 573 17.43 13.54 -27.22
N ASP A 574 18.50 13.82 -26.48
CA ASP A 574 18.89 13.05 -25.30
C ASP A 574 19.08 14.02 -24.12
N ALA A 575 18.54 13.68 -22.97
CA ALA A 575 18.90 14.27 -21.68
C ALA A 575 19.84 13.28 -20.96
N PHE A 576 20.89 13.78 -20.32
CA PHE A 576 21.91 12.95 -19.70
C PHE A 576 22.53 13.59 -18.46
N TRP A 577 23.12 12.77 -17.59
CA TRP A 577 24.11 13.19 -16.61
C TRP A 577 25.53 12.87 -17.09
N GLY A 578 26.55 13.57 -16.60
CA GLY A 578 27.95 13.44 -17.04
C GLY A 578 28.32 14.23 -18.30
N GLU A 579 29.41 13.82 -18.97
CA GLU A 579 29.96 14.48 -20.17
C GLU A 579 29.21 14.12 -21.47
N PRO A 580 28.95 15.07 -22.39
CA PRO A 580 28.25 14.79 -23.65
C PRO A 580 29.00 13.78 -24.54
N LEU A 581 28.26 12.89 -25.19
CA LEU A 581 28.82 12.00 -26.20
C LEU A 581 28.87 12.72 -27.55
N ARG A 582 30.04 12.70 -28.22
CA ARG A 582 30.16 13.22 -29.59
C ARG A 582 30.06 12.13 -30.65
N SER A 583 29.95 10.89 -30.20
CA SER A 583 29.68 9.67 -30.95
C SER A 583 28.99 8.70 -30.00
N LEU A 584 27.97 8.00 -30.47
CA LEU A 584 27.21 7.07 -29.63
C LEU A 584 27.92 5.71 -29.45
N ASP A 585 28.92 5.36 -30.28
CA ASP A 585 29.85 4.22 -30.11
C ASP A 585 29.21 2.93 -29.52
N GLY A 586 28.08 2.50 -30.08
CA GLY A 586 27.32 1.32 -29.67
C GLY A 586 26.52 1.45 -28.37
N GLN A 587 26.65 2.55 -27.63
CA GLN A 587 25.94 2.82 -26.37
C GLN A 587 25.40 4.26 -26.29
N ARG A 588 24.08 4.39 -26.25
CA ARG A 588 23.42 5.69 -26.13
C ARG A 588 23.38 6.14 -24.67
N TYR A 589 24.51 6.65 -24.17
CA TYR A 589 24.74 7.06 -22.77
C TYR A 589 24.64 5.94 -21.71
N GLY A 590 24.04 4.79 -22.00
CA GLY A 590 23.88 3.70 -21.03
C GLY A 590 23.03 4.17 -19.84
N GLU A 591 23.45 3.86 -18.62
CA GLU A 591 22.86 4.31 -17.36
C GLU A 591 22.84 5.85 -17.22
N ARG A 592 23.62 6.57 -18.05
CA ARG A 592 23.65 8.03 -18.07
C ARG A 592 22.51 8.69 -18.83
N LEU A 593 21.68 7.92 -19.53
CA LEU A 593 20.57 8.44 -20.32
C LEU A 593 19.36 8.67 -19.42
N LEU A 594 18.96 9.94 -19.26
CA LEU A 594 17.82 10.31 -18.43
C LEU A 594 16.50 10.30 -19.22
N ALA A 595 16.52 10.80 -20.45
CA ALA A 595 15.33 10.85 -21.29
C ALA A 595 15.68 10.95 -22.78
N ALA A 596 14.72 10.57 -23.61
CA ALA A 596 14.92 10.29 -25.02
C ALA A 596 13.72 10.70 -25.85
N ALA A 597 13.91 11.44 -26.94
CA ALA A 597 12.87 11.64 -27.93
C ALA A 597 13.44 11.85 -29.33
N ARG A 598 12.67 11.47 -30.35
CA ARG A 598 13.01 11.73 -31.75
C ARG A 598 12.00 12.68 -32.37
N TYR A 599 12.48 13.56 -33.25
CA TYR A 599 11.64 14.59 -33.86
C TYR A 599 11.97 14.78 -35.34
N HIS A 600 10.93 15.09 -36.12
CA HIS A 600 11.10 15.79 -37.39
C HIS A 600 11.27 17.29 -37.12
N THR A 601 12.37 17.88 -37.56
CA THR A 601 12.58 19.32 -37.40
C THR A 601 11.97 20.09 -38.58
N GLY A 602 11.13 21.09 -38.27
CA GLY A 602 10.51 21.96 -39.25
C GLY A 602 11.44 23.06 -39.76
N GLY A 603 11.09 23.68 -40.89
CA GLY A 603 11.81 24.81 -41.49
C GLY A 603 11.56 24.93 -43.00
N THR A 604 11.84 26.10 -43.58
CA THR A 604 11.83 26.27 -45.05
C THR A 604 13.12 25.69 -45.62
N CYS A 605 13.06 24.43 -46.05
CA CYS A 605 14.11 23.82 -46.84
C CYS A 605 13.98 24.40 -48.24
N ASP A 606 14.93 25.23 -48.67
CA ASP A 606 14.95 25.70 -50.05
C ASP A 606 15.22 24.48 -50.94
N PRO A 607 14.28 24.02 -51.79
CA PRO A 607 14.55 22.92 -52.70
C PRO A 607 15.46 23.47 -53.80
N THR A 608 16.78 23.39 -53.62
CA THR A 608 17.69 23.76 -54.70
C THR A 608 17.65 22.72 -55.83
N PRO A 609 17.88 23.14 -57.08
CA PRO A 609 16.87 23.23 -58.12
C PRO A 609 16.83 21.98 -58.99
N SER A 610 15.70 21.83 -59.68
CA SER A 610 15.53 20.86 -60.76
C SER A 610 16.70 20.88 -61.75
N VAL A 611 17.19 19.67 -61.99
CA VAL A 611 18.12 19.27 -63.04
C VAL A 611 17.84 20.05 -64.34
N ARG A 612 18.81 20.83 -64.84
CA ARG A 612 18.82 21.22 -66.25
C ARG A 612 19.34 20.05 -67.07
N HIS A 613 18.58 19.74 -68.12
CA HIS A 613 18.81 18.73 -69.15
C HIS A 613 20.25 18.59 -69.64
#